data_AF-F0QDA7-F1
#
_entry.id   AF-F0QDA7-F1
#
_cell.length_a   1.000
_cell.length_b   1.000
_cell.length_c   1.000
_cell.angle_alpha   90.00
_cell.angle_beta   90.00
_cell.angle_gamma   90.00
#
_symmetry.space_group_name_H-M   'P 1'
#
loop_
_entity.id
_entity.type
_entity.pdbx_description
1 polymer ?
#
loop_
_entity_poly.entity_id
_entity_poly.type
_entity_poly.pdbx_seq_one_letter_code
_entity_poly.pdbx_strand_id
1 'polypeptide(L)'
;MESPDNTPSETITLGGGCFWCTEAVFDRVRGVTDVENGYANGQVPHPTYEQVCSGRTGHAEVVRLTFDPKVIGLREILEIFFATHDPTTLNRQGNDVGTQYRSGIYTATPAQQELAEDMVRQMSQDRLFGAPIVTEVQPLESYWPAEDYHQDYYLNHPEQGYCAFVVGPKVEKFRKTFARYLKPE
;
A
#
# COMPACT_ATOMS: atom_id res chain seq x y z
N MET A 1 7.35 -38.54 1.50
CA MET A 1 8.02 -37.26 1.18
C MET A 1 6.95 -36.37 0.57
N GLU A 2 6.22 -35.65 1.42
CA GLU A 2 5.36 -34.56 0.96
C GLU A 2 6.25 -33.39 0.56
N SER A 3 6.10 -32.93 -0.68
CA SER A 3 6.81 -31.79 -1.25
C SER A 3 6.55 -30.53 -0.40
N PRO A 4 7.52 -29.60 -0.28
CA PRO A 4 7.34 -28.40 0.50
C PRO A 4 6.19 -27.57 -0.10
N ASP A 5 5.26 -27.23 0.77
CA ASP A 5 4.20 -26.23 0.67
C ASP A 5 4.31 -25.27 -0.53
N ASN A 6 3.66 -25.64 -1.64
CA ASN A 6 3.59 -24.83 -2.85
C ASN A 6 2.25 -24.08 -2.90
N THR A 7 1.93 -23.31 -1.86
CA THR A 7 0.78 -22.41 -1.93
C THR A 7 1.15 -21.24 -2.83
N PRO A 8 0.36 -20.96 -3.88
CA PRO A 8 0.65 -19.84 -4.75
C PRO A 8 0.61 -18.54 -3.92
N SER A 9 1.66 -17.74 -4.03
CA SER A 9 1.70 -16.40 -3.48
C SER A 9 0.59 -15.56 -4.09
N GLU A 10 -0.04 -14.72 -3.27
CA GLU A 10 -1.05 -13.77 -3.72
C GLU A 10 -0.45 -12.38 -3.90
N THR A 11 -1.10 -11.56 -4.73
CA THR A 11 -0.70 -10.17 -4.95
C THR A 11 -1.86 -9.22 -4.68
N ILE A 12 -1.53 -8.02 -4.18
CA ILE A 12 -2.46 -6.91 -4.01
C ILE A 12 -1.72 -5.59 -4.25
N THR A 13 -2.37 -4.62 -4.89
CA THR A 13 -1.77 -3.31 -5.16
C THR A 13 -2.48 -2.23 -4.35
N LEU A 14 -1.72 -1.44 -3.58
CA LEU A 14 -2.25 -0.49 -2.60
C LEU A 14 -1.67 0.91 -2.81
N GLY A 15 -2.53 1.92 -2.88
CA GLY A 15 -2.17 3.34 -2.90
C GLY A 15 -2.48 4.00 -1.56
N GLY A 16 -1.49 4.59 -0.90
CA GLY A 16 -1.61 5.10 0.48
C GLY A 16 -1.00 6.48 0.70
N GLY A 17 -0.81 7.25 -0.38
CA GLY A 17 0.06 8.42 -0.41
C GLY A 17 1.41 8.08 -1.02
N CYS A 18 2.48 8.77 -0.59
CA CYS A 18 3.84 8.47 -1.04
C CYS A 18 4.18 6.98 -0.88
N PHE A 19 4.54 6.32 -1.97
CA PHE A 19 4.81 4.89 -1.98
C PHE A 19 5.97 4.44 -1.06
N TRP A 20 6.98 5.28 -0.82
CA TRP A 20 8.11 5.00 0.07
C TRP A 20 7.65 4.82 1.52
N CYS A 21 6.59 5.54 1.93
CA CYS A 21 6.00 5.36 3.25
C CYS A 21 5.36 3.98 3.38
N THR A 22 4.68 3.54 2.32
CA THR A 22 3.91 2.30 2.31
C THR A 22 4.85 1.10 2.18
N GLU A 23 5.86 1.20 1.31
CA GLU A 23 6.96 0.24 1.16
C GLU A 23 7.63 -0.05 2.51
N ALA A 24 8.10 0.99 3.19
CA ALA A 24 8.81 0.85 4.45
C ALA A 24 8.01 0.13 5.55
N VAL A 25 6.68 0.25 5.54
CA VAL A 25 5.79 -0.51 6.43
C VAL A 25 5.75 -1.97 6.02
N PHE A 26 5.41 -2.25 4.75
CA PHE A 26 5.16 -3.62 4.28
C PHE A 26 6.42 -4.48 4.16
N ASP A 27 7.60 -3.87 3.93
CA ASP A 27 8.89 -4.57 4.00
C ASP A 27 9.10 -5.31 5.31
N ARG A 28 8.52 -4.79 6.40
CA ARG A 28 8.67 -5.31 7.77
C ARG A 28 7.55 -6.27 8.15
N VAL A 29 6.58 -6.51 7.28
CA VAL A 29 5.43 -7.38 7.53
C VAL A 29 5.80 -8.83 7.25
N ARG A 30 5.75 -9.67 8.29
CA ARG A 30 5.91 -11.11 8.19
C ARG A 30 4.84 -11.68 7.27
N GLY A 31 5.28 -12.46 6.28
CA GLY A 31 4.42 -13.03 5.25
C GLY A 31 4.39 -12.23 3.95
N VAL A 32 4.80 -10.95 3.97
CA VAL A 32 5.07 -10.20 2.74
C VAL A 32 6.46 -10.58 2.24
N THR A 33 6.50 -11.14 1.03
CA THR A 33 7.71 -11.67 0.40
C THR A 33 8.35 -10.70 -0.57
N ASP A 34 7.58 -9.77 -1.14
CA ASP A 34 8.06 -8.76 -2.08
C ASP A 34 7.19 -7.50 -2.01
N VAL A 35 7.81 -6.34 -2.21
CA VAL A 35 7.17 -5.04 -2.25
C VAL A 35 7.78 -4.25 -3.40
N GLU A 36 6.98 -3.90 -4.39
CA GLU A 36 7.46 -3.15 -5.56
C GLU A 36 6.70 -1.84 -5.68
N ASN A 37 7.42 -0.72 -5.72
CA ASN A 37 6.84 0.60 -5.98
C ASN A 37 6.46 0.74 -7.45
N GLY A 38 5.31 1.37 -7.70
CA GLY A 38 4.84 1.57 -9.06
C GLY A 38 3.74 2.62 -9.21
N TYR A 39 3.22 2.70 -10.42
CA TYR A 39 2.17 3.60 -10.86
C TYR A 39 0.99 2.80 -11.41
N ALA A 40 -0.21 3.04 -10.90
CA ALA A 40 -1.39 2.26 -11.28
C ALA A 40 -2.61 3.09 -11.67
N ASN A 41 -3.47 2.47 -12.48
CA ASN A 41 -4.80 2.95 -12.88
C ASN A 41 -4.81 4.39 -13.42
N GLY A 42 -3.80 4.73 -14.23
CA GLY A 42 -3.74 5.97 -15.02
C GLY A 42 -3.77 5.70 -16.52
N GLN A 43 -3.81 6.79 -17.30
CA GLN A 43 -4.08 6.75 -18.74
C GLN A 43 -2.81 6.73 -19.61
N VAL A 44 -1.68 7.14 -19.05
CA VAL A 44 -0.41 7.24 -19.80
C VAL A 44 0.35 5.93 -19.71
N PRO A 45 0.67 5.25 -20.82
CA PRO A 45 1.50 4.05 -20.80
C PRO A 45 2.96 4.42 -20.51
N HIS A 46 3.67 3.55 -19.77
CA HIS A 46 5.06 3.75 -19.36
C HIS A 46 5.35 5.17 -18.80
N PRO A 47 4.61 5.63 -17.77
CA PRO A 47 4.82 6.96 -17.23
C PRO A 47 6.18 7.06 -16.52
N THR A 48 6.82 8.22 -16.59
CA THR A 48 7.97 8.54 -15.70
C THR A 48 7.48 9.15 -14.39
N TYR A 49 8.33 9.14 -13.36
CA TYR A 49 8.03 9.80 -12.10
C TYR A 49 7.60 11.27 -12.28
N GLU A 50 8.29 12.04 -13.13
CA GLU A 50 7.97 13.45 -13.37
C GLU A 50 6.59 13.63 -14.03
N GLN A 51 6.22 12.71 -14.91
CA GLN A 51 4.88 12.73 -15.52
C GLN A 51 3.81 12.47 -14.46
N VAL A 52 4.02 11.51 -13.57
CA VAL A 52 3.08 11.22 -12.46
C VAL A 52 3.00 12.39 -11.48
N CYS A 53 4.14 12.97 -11.10
CA CYS A 53 4.21 14.15 -10.23
C CYS A 53 3.46 15.36 -10.78
N SER A 54 3.29 15.46 -12.10
CA SER A 54 2.49 16.52 -12.71
C SER A 54 0.98 16.42 -12.39
N GLY A 55 0.52 15.26 -11.91
CA GLY A 55 -0.89 14.94 -11.61
C GLY A 55 -1.77 14.74 -12.85
N ARG A 56 -1.20 14.79 -14.07
CA ARG A 56 -1.96 14.76 -15.33
C ARG A 56 -2.16 13.36 -15.92
N THR A 57 -1.44 12.37 -15.42
CA THR A 57 -1.47 11.01 -15.97
C THR A 57 -2.64 10.18 -15.45
N GLY A 58 -3.24 10.59 -14.33
CA GLY A 58 -4.27 9.82 -13.62
C GLY A 58 -3.71 8.67 -12.77
N HIS A 59 -2.41 8.38 -12.83
CA HIS A 59 -1.81 7.30 -12.04
C HIS A 59 -1.85 7.60 -10.54
N ALA A 60 -2.01 6.56 -9.72
CA ALA A 60 -1.68 6.57 -8.29
C ALA A 60 -0.24 6.08 -8.09
N GLU A 61 0.48 6.66 -7.14
CA GLU A 61 1.62 5.99 -6.52
C GLU A 61 1.09 4.83 -5.67
N VAL A 62 1.66 3.65 -5.91
CA VAL A 62 1.23 2.41 -5.28
C VAL A 62 2.40 1.53 -4.90
N VAL A 63 2.15 0.58 -4.00
CA VAL A 63 2.97 -0.61 -3.82
C VAL A 63 2.23 -1.83 -4.32
N ARG A 64 2.90 -2.71 -5.05
CA ARG A 64 2.43 -4.07 -5.35
C ARG A 64 3.07 -5.02 -4.36
N LEU A 65 2.25 -5.61 -3.51
CA LEU A 65 2.67 -6.57 -2.50
C LEU A 65 2.53 -7.98 -3.05
N THR A 66 3.56 -8.80 -2.85
CA THR A 66 3.45 -10.26 -2.96
C THR A 66 3.55 -10.85 -1.56
N PHE A 67 2.62 -11.75 -1.21
CA PHE A 67 2.55 -12.32 0.13
C PHE A 67 2.17 -13.81 0.14
N ASP A 68 2.56 -14.49 1.20
CA ASP A 68 2.17 -15.87 1.48
C ASP A 68 0.87 -15.90 2.31
N PRO A 69 -0.27 -16.32 1.72
CA PRO A 69 -1.56 -16.34 2.41
C PRO A 69 -1.62 -17.34 3.58
N LYS A 70 -0.62 -18.22 3.75
CA LYS A 70 -0.50 -19.09 4.93
C LYS A 70 0.10 -18.38 6.14
N VAL A 71 0.84 -17.30 5.91
CA VAL A 71 1.53 -16.54 6.95
C VAL A 71 0.74 -15.28 7.32
N ILE A 72 0.18 -14.60 6.31
CA ILE A 72 -0.65 -13.40 6.50
C ILE A 72 -1.80 -13.38 5.48
N GLY A 73 -3.03 -13.15 5.95
CA GLY A 73 -4.19 -13.01 5.07
C GLY A 73 -4.34 -11.61 4.50
N LEU A 74 -5.14 -11.49 3.44
CA LEU A 74 -5.45 -10.19 2.84
C LEU A 74 -6.15 -9.24 3.83
N ARG A 75 -7.00 -9.76 4.72
CA ARG A 75 -7.67 -8.95 5.74
C ARG A 75 -6.65 -8.26 6.65
N GLU A 76 -5.65 -8.99 7.12
CA GLU A 76 -4.57 -8.44 7.95
C GLU A 76 -3.73 -7.40 7.20
N ILE A 77 -3.44 -7.64 5.91
CA ILE A 77 -2.75 -6.66 5.06
C ILE A 77 -3.55 -5.35 4.97
N LEU A 78 -4.86 -5.44 4.76
CA LEU A 78 -5.73 -4.27 4.68
C LEU A 78 -5.89 -3.58 6.06
N GLU A 79 -5.93 -4.32 7.16
CA GLU A 79 -5.90 -3.74 8.51
C GLU A 79 -4.62 -2.93 8.76
N ILE A 80 -3.46 -3.45 8.36
CA ILE A 80 -2.19 -2.72 8.43
C ILE A 80 -2.27 -1.47 7.56
N PHE A 81 -2.72 -1.60 6.32
CA PHE A 81 -2.90 -0.48 5.38
C PHE A 81 -3.73 0.65 5.98
N PHE A 82 -4.95 0.36 6.46
CA PHE A 82 -5.84 1.35 7.08
C PHE A 82 -5.29 1.93 8.39
N ALA A 83 -4.41 1.21 9.08
CA ALA A 83 -3.76 1.73 10.27
C ALA A 83 -2.59 2.67 9.96
N THR A 84 -1.93 2.57 8.81
CA THR A 84 -0.67 3.30 8.52
C THR A 84 -0.80 4.48 7.57
N HIS A 85 -2.01 4.78 7.07
CA HIS A 85 -2.30 6.00 6.31
C HIS A 85 -3.66 6.58 6.75
N ASP A 86 -3.96 7.83 6.38
CA ASP A 86 -5.30 8.42 6.55
C ASP A 86 -6.18 8.07 5.33
N PRO A 87 -7.24 7.26 5.49
CA PRO A 87 -8.13 6.87 4.39
C PRO A 87 -9.28 7.86 4.16
N THR A 88 -9.31 8.99 4.86
CA THR A 88 -10.41 9.97 4.82
C THR A 88 -10.09 11.22 4.00
N THR A 89 -8.84 11.37 3.55
CA THR A 89 -8.36 12.52 2.80
C THR A 89 -8.35 12.25 1.30
N LEU A 90 -9.28 12.87 0.57
CA LEU A 90 -9.38 12.70 -0.89
C LEU A 90 -8.17 13.32 -1.60
N ASN A 91 -7.49 12.53 -2.44
CA ASN A 91 -6.34 12.96 -3.25
C ASN A 91 -5.24 13.65 -2.43
N ARG A 92 -4.98 13.14 -1.22
CA ARG A 92 -3.99 13.70 -0.29
C ARG A 92 -3.57 12.65 0.73
N GLN A 93 -2.30 12.70 1.14
CA GLN A 93 -1.83 12.08 2.37
C GLN A 93 -0.91 13.03 3.13
N GLY A 94 -1.33 13.50 4.30
CA GLY A 94 -0.60 14.53 5.03
C GLY A 94 -0.38 15.79 4.17
N ASN A 95 0.89 16.13 3.92
CA ASN A 95 1.28 17.28 3.10
C ASN A 95 1.42 16.94 1.61
N ASP A 96 1.34 15.67 1.22
CA ASP A 96 1.44 15.23 -0.17
C ASP A 96 0.05 15.36 -0.81
N VAL A 97 -0.11 16.31 -1.73
CA VAL A 97 -1.40 16.67 -2.34
C VAL A 97 -1.40 16.38 -3.83
N GLY A 98 -2.39 15.62 -4.28
CA GLY A 98 -2.55 15.26 -5.69
C GLY A 98 -3.25 13.92 -5.85
N THR A 99 -3.83 13.69 -7.03
CA THR A 99 -4.51 12.43 -7.36
C THR A 99 -3.57 11.24 -7.29
N GLN A 100 -2.27 11.45 -7.50
CA GLN A 100 -1.25 10.42 -7.35
C GLN A 100 -1.08 9.91 -5.91
N TYR A 101 -1.53 10.69 -4.90
CA TYR A 101 -1.44 10.32 -3.49
C TYR A 101 -2.77 9.85 -2.89
N ARG A 102 -3.73 9.49 -3.75
CA ARG A 102 -5.04 9.00 -3.30
C ARG A 102 -4.93 7.66 -2.57
N SER A 103 -5.89 7.42 -1.67
CA SER A 103 -6.06 6.12 -1.02
C SER A 103 -6.79 5.18 -1.98
N GLY A 104 -6.22 4.01 -2.28
CA GLY A 104 -6.80 3.05 -3.22
C GLY A 104 -6.38 1.61 -2.95
N ILE A 105 -7.30 0.67 -3.20
CA ILE A 105 -7.09 -0.77 -3.17
C ILE A 105 -7.40 -1.32 -4.57
N TYR A 106 -6.38 -1.80 -5.25
CA TYR A 106 -6.47 -2.29 -6.62
C TYR A 106 -6.36 -3.81 -6.66
N THR A 107 -7.46 -4.46 -7.01
CA THR A 107 -7.65 -5.90 -6.80
C THR A 107 -7.38 -6.72 -8.06
N ALA A 108 -6.80 -7.91 -7.87
CA ALA A 108 -6.53 -8.85 -8.95
C ALA A 108 -7.68 -9.85 -9.14
N THR A 109 -8.51 -10.08 -8.12
CA THR A 109 -9.64 -11.03 -8.18
C THR A 109 -10.92 -10.45 -7.56
N PRO A 110 -12.10 -10.95 -7.98
CA PRO A 110 -13.38 -10.54 -7.38
C PRO A 110 -13.46 -10.80 -5.87
N ALA A 111 -12.84 -11.87 -5.36
CA ALA A 111 -12.82 -12.18 -3.93
C ALA A 111 -12.06 -11.12 -3.12
N GLN A 112 -10.96 -10.59 -3.67
CA GLN A 112 -10.23 -9.49 -3.05
C GLN A 112 -11.07 -8.20 -3.03
N GLN A 113 -11.82 -7.95 -4.12
CA GLN A 113 -12.71 -6.80 -4.22
C GLN A 113 -13.83 -6.87 -3.19
N GLU A 114 -14.54 -8.00 -3.10
CA GLU A 114 -15.59 -8.20 -2.10
C GLU A 114 -15.04 -7.99 -0.68
N LEU A 115 -13.91 -8.62 -0.34
CA LEU A 115 -13.30 -8.46 0.99
C LEU A 115 -12.94 -6.99 1.30
N ALA A 116 -12.33 -6.28 0.34
CA ALA A 116 -11.94 -4.89 0.53
C ALA A 116 -13.15 -3.96 0.69
N GLU A 117 -14.17 -4.13 -0.16
CA GLU A 117 -15.43 -3.37 -0.06
C GLU A 117 -16.13 -3.66 1.27
N ASP A 118 -16.19 -4.92 1.70
CA ASP A 118 -16.77 -5.33 2.99
C ASP A 118 -16.08 -4.65 4.16
N MET A 119 -14.75 -4.61 4.16
CA MET A 119 -13.96 -3.93 5.18
C MET A 119 -14.25 -2.43 5.21
N VAL A 120 -14.24 -1.75 4.05
CA VAL A 120 -14.56 -0.31 3.98
C VAL A 120 -15.97 -0.03 4.50
N ARG A 121 -16.95 -0.87 4.15
CA ARG A 121 -18.33 -0.76 4.65
C ARG A 121 -18.41 -0.94 6.16
N GLN A 122 -17.78 -1.98 6.71
CA GLN A 122 -17.74 -2.24 8.15
C GLN A 122 -17.10 -1.08 8.93
N MET A 123 -15.91 -0.64 8.52
CA MET A 123 -15.19 0.45 9.18
C MET A 123 -15.97 1.78 9.12
N SER A 124 -16.71 2.02 8.03
CA SER A 124 -17.58 3.19 7.89
C SER A 124 -18.80 3.11 8.82
N GLN A 125 -19.41 1.94 8.98
CA GLN A 125 -20.53 1.71 9.90
C GLN A 125 -20.11 1.86 11.36
N ASP A 126 -18.95 1.30 11.71
CA ASP A 126 -18.36 1.37 13.04
C ASP A 126 -17.82 2.76 13.39
N ARG A 127 -17.76 3.68 12.41
CA ARG A 127 -17.23 5.05 12.54
C ARG A 127 -15.82 5.05 13.14
N LEU A 128 -14.98 4.11 12.70
CA LEU A 128 -13.60 3.98 13.20
C LEU A 128 -12.75 5.21 12.89
N PHE A 129 -13.13 5.98 11.87
CA PHE A 129 -12.49 7.22 11.49
C PHE A 129 -13.41 8.42 11.80
N GLY A 130 -12.79 9.56 12.13
CA GLY A 130 -13.53 10.80 12.41
C GLY A 130 -14.22 11.43 11.21
N ALA A 131 -14.01 10.89 10.01
CA ALA A 131 -14.59 11.34 8.74
C ALA A 131 -14.88 10.12 7.83
N PRO A 132 -15.72 10.28 6.79
CA PRO A 132 -16.00 9.21 5.83
C PRO A 132 -14.73 8.69 5.15
N ILE A 133 -14.65 7.37 4.98
CA ILE A 133 -13.58 6.73 4.21
C ILE A 133 -13.78 7.06 2.73
N VAL A 134 -12.71 7.51 2.06
CA VAL A 134 -12.69 7.85 0.63
C VAL A 134 -11.79 6.93 -0.19
N THR A 135 -11.24 5.88 0.42
CA THR A 135 -10.47 4.84 -0.27
C THR A 135 -11.26 4.24 -1.42
N GLU A 136 -10.72 4.30 -2.63
CA GLU A 136 -11.31 3.62 -3.77
C GLU A 136 -11.00 2.13 -3.74
N VAL A 137 -11.96 1.30 -4.13
CA VAL A 137 -11.76 -0.14 -4.34
C VAL A 137 -12.12 -0.43 -5.79
N GLN A 138 -11.14 -0.83 -6.58
CA GLN A 138 -11.30 -1.05 -8.03
C GLN A 138 -10.44 -2.22 -8.49
N PRO A 139 -10.78 -2.87 -9.61
CA PRO A 139 -9.86 -3.78 -10.28
C PRO A 139 -8.56 -3.07 -10.66
N LEU A 140 -7.44 -3.80 -10.65
CA LEU A 140 -6.20 -3.32 -11.22
C LEU A 140 -6.29 -3.33 -12.76
N GLU A 141 -6.33 -2.15 -13.37
CA GLU A 141 -6.46 -1.99 -14.82
C GLU A 141 -5.10 -1.85 -15.52
N SER A 142 -4.16 -1.14 -14.88
CA SER A 142 -2.80 -0.96 -15.38
C SER A 142 -1.81 -0.82 -14.24
N TYR A 143 -0.58 -1.27 -14.47
CA TYR A 143 0.51 -1.18 -13.53
C TYR A 143 1.84 -0.96 -14.27
N TRP A 144 2.62 0.00 -13.81
CA TRP A 144 3.96 0.30 -14.31
C TRP A 144 4.92 0.33 -13.13
N PRO A 145 5.96 -0.53 -13.11
CA PRO A 145 7.02 -0.43 -12.10
C PRO A 145 7.64 0.97 -12.12
N ALA A 146 7.86 1.53 -10.93
CA ALA A 146 8.64 2.76 -10.78
C ALA A 146 10.13 2.47 -11.03
N GLU A 147 10.90 3.51 -11.33
CA GLU A 147 12.32 3.41 -11.60
C GLU A 147 13.09 2.78 -10.42
N ASP A 148 14.20 2.08 -10.72
CA ASP A 148 14.96 1.31 -9.72
C ASP A 148 15.38 2.14 -8.48
N TYR A 149 15.63 3.45 -8.65
CA TYR A 149 16.01 4.33 -7.56
C TYR A 149 14.87 4.64 -6.57
N HIS A 150 13.62 4.35 -6.94
CA HIS A 150 12.47 4.44 -6.05
C HIS A 150 12.29 3.18 -5.20
N GLN A 151 12.89 2.05 -5.56
CA GLN A 151 12.78 0.79 -4.80
C GLN A 151 13.71 0.84 -3.58
N ASP A 152 13.27 0.28 -2.46
CA ASP A 152 14.00 0.24 -1.18
C ASP A 152 14.44 1.62 -0.68
N TYR A 153 13.71 2.69 -1.03
CA TYR A 153 14.19 4.07 -0.84
C TYR A 153 14.42 4.38 0.64
N TYR A 154 13.48 3.98 1.51
CA TYR A 154 13.62 4.20 2.95
C TYR A 154 14.79 3.41 3.56
N LEU A 155 15.05 2.20 3.07
CA LEU A 155 16.18 1.37 3.54
C LEU A 155 17.51 2.02 3.17
N ASN A 156 17.60 2.61 1.98
CA ASN A 156 18.81 3.26 1.48
C ASN A 156 18.99 4.69 2.02
N HIS A 157 17.90 5.35 2.44
CA HIS A 157 17.91 6.75 2.86
C HIS A 157 17.14 7.05 4.16
N PRO A 158 17.34 6.29 5.25
CA PRO A 158 16.51 6.40 6.46
C PRO A 158 16.65 7.75 7.18
N GLU A 159 17.80 8.42 7.04
CA GLU A 159 18.09 9.71 7.67
C GLU A 159 17.62 10.92 6.87
N GLN A 160 17.08 10.73 5.65
CA GLN A 160 16.52 11.86 4.91
C GLN A 160 15.32 12.46 5.66
N GLY A 161 15.22 13.79 5.64
CA GLY A 161 14.22 14.51 6.44
C GLY A 161 12.79 14.03 6.19
N TYR A 162 12.43 13.74 4.94
CA TYR A 162 11.13 13.17 4.62
C TYR A 162 10.90 11.80 5.28
N CYS A 163 11.87 10.89 5.19
CA CYS A 163 11.82 9.57 5.80
C CYS A 163 11.70 9.64 7.33
N ALA A 164 12.51 10.46 8.00
CA ALA A 164 12.49 10.58 9.45
C ALA A 164 11.15 11.14 9.98
N PHE A 165 10.60 12.17 9.33
CA PHE A 165 9.43 12.88 9.85
C PHE A 165 8.08 12.32 9.35
N VAL A 166 8.04 11.65 8.20
CA VAL A 166 6.79 11.14 7.59
C VAL A 166 6.70 9.61 7.67
N VAL A 167 7.79 8.89 7.37
CA VAL A 167 7.81 7.41 7.34
C VAL A 167 7.97 6.82 8.74
N GLY A 168 8.90 7.37 9.53
CA GLY A 168 9.22 6.89 10.89
C GLY A 168 7.99 6.69 11.80
N PRO A 169 7.08 7.68 11.94
CA PRO A 169 5.87 7.52 12.75
C PRO A 169 4.93 6.40 12.29
N LYS A 170 4.84 6.15 10.97
CA LYS A 170 4.01 5.08 10.39
C LYS A 170 4.59 3.70 10.72
N VAL A 171 5.90 3.55 10.54
CA VAL A 171 6.62 2.31 10.91
C VAL A 171 6.49 2.03 12.41
N GLU A 172 6.63 3.05 13.26
CA GLU A 172 6.49 2.87 14.71
C GLU A 172 5.06 2.47 15.11
N LYS A 173 4.04 3.06 14.47
CA LYS A 173 2.63 2.67 14.68
C LYS A 173 2.40 1.22 14.29
N PHE A 174 2.99 0.76 13.19
CA PHE A 174 2.97 -0.65 12.79
C PHE A 174 3.63 -1.55 13.84
N ARG A 175 4.86 -1.23 14.27
CA ARG A 175 5.60 -2.03 15.27
C ARG A 175 4.82 -2.20 16.58
N LYS A 176 4.14 -1.14 17.05
CA LYS A 176 3.35 -1.17 18.29
C LYS A 176 2.04 -1.95 18.16
N THR A 177 1.31 -1.74 17.05
CA THR A 177 -0.05 -2.27 16.89
C THR A 177 -0.07 -3.71 16.35
N PHE A 178 0.92 -4.07 15.54
CA PHE A 178 0.95 -5.33 14.78
C PHE A 178 2.21 -6.16 15.06
N ALA A 179 2.74 -6.10 16.28
CA ALA A 179 4.00 -6.77 16.65
C ALA A 179 4.07 -8.26 16.27
N ARG A 180 2.93 -8.97 16.26
CA ARG A 180 2.83 -10.39 15.82
C ARG A 180 3.19 -10.62 14.35
N TYR A 181 3.05 -9.58 13.52
CA TYR A 181 3.35 -9.59 12.09
C TYR A 181 4.68 -8.89 11.78
N LEU A 182 5.55 -8.63 12.77
CA LEU A 182 6.90 -8.18 12.46
C LEU A 182 7.75 -9.34 11.94
N LYS A 183 8.52 -9.10 10.86
CA LYS A 183 9.59 -10.02 10.45
C LYS A 183 10.61 -10.15 11.60
N PRO A 184 11.10 -11.36 11.90
CA PRO A 184 12.24 -11.53 12.79
C PRO A 184 13.48 -10.85 12.18
N GLU A 185 14.28 -10.20 13.02
CA GLU A 185 15.58 -9.59 12.65
C GLU A 185 16.60 -10.64 12.21
#